data_AF-A0AAD9JSL7-F1
#
_entry.id   AF-A0AAD9JSL7-F1
#
_cell.length_a   1.000
_cell.length_b   1.000
_cell.length_c   1.000
_cell.angle_alpha   90.00
_cell.angle_beta   90.00
_cell.angle_gamma   90.00
#
_symmetry.space_group_name_H-M   'P 1'
#
loop_
_entity.id
_entity.type
_entity.pdbx_description
1 polymer ?
#
loop_
_entity_poly.entity_id
_entity_poly.type
_entity_poly.pdbx_seq_one_letter_code
_entity_poly.pdbx_strand_id
1 'polypeptide(L)'
;MSHVSGGSLMPRYSDVTSCQDACKRNINCRTIDFNFDDNTCWFHYDDTVCNPVIAKNNCVHYKYVSCDRNKHVIGGTLQRNIIDVTSCINACVETCLGVDFNSADSTCWFHKVTTACRHLEGKRNCTHYSRVDCQSECSYDVSKKQNRVKPL
;
A
#
# COMPACT_ATOMS: atom_id res chain seq x y z
N MET A 1 -15.02 -11.13 2.16
CA MET A 1 -14.70 -11.91 0.95
C MET A 1 -14.86 -10.99 -0.25
N SER A 2 -13.80 -10.85 -1.04
CA SER A 2 -13.68 -9.84 -2.08
C SER A 2 -12.48 -10.15 -2.97
N HIS A 3 -12.42 -9.48 -4.12
CA HIS A 3 -11.31 -9.53 -5.06
C HIS A 3 -11.10 -8.15 -5.69
N VAL A 4 -10.03 -7.97 -6.44
CA VAL A 4 -9.74 -6.80 -7.26
C VAL A 4 -9.72 -7.23 -8.73
N SER A 5 -10.17 -6.39 -9.66
CA SER A 5 -10.17 -6.74 -11.08
C SER A 5 -8.79 -6.56 -11.73
N GLY A 6 -8.52 -7.33 -12.79
CA GLY A 6 -7.30 -7.23 -13.60
C GLY A 6 -6.10 -8.02 -13.08
N GLY A 7 -6.29 -8.90 -12.10
CA GLY A 7 -5.22 -9.78 -11.63
C GLY A 7 -4.70 -10.71 -12.74
N SER A 8 -3.45 -11.17 -12.58
CA SER A 8 -2.84 -12.19 -13.43
C SER A 8 -2.87 -13.54 -12.73
N LEU A 9 -3.44 -14.56 -13.40
CA LEU A 9 -3.51 -15.92 -12.87
C LEU A 9 -2.10 -16.52 -12.70
N MET A 10 -1.86 -17.09 -11.51
CA MET A 10 -0.64 -17.81 -11.16
C MET A 10 -0.98 -19.30 -10.97
N PRO A 11 -0.99 -20.10 -12.05
CA PRO A 11 -1.52 -21.47 -12.03
C PRO A 11 -0.69 -22.46 -11.18
N ARG A 12 0.50 -22.05 -10.71
CA ARG A 12 1.39 -22.88 -9.90
C ARG A 12 1.08 -22.83 -8.40
N TYR A 13 0.22 -21.93 -7.95
CA TYR A 13 -0.09 -21.74 -6.54
C TYR A 13 -1.57 -22.03 -6.29
N SER A 14 -1.86 -23.22 -5.78
CA SER A 14 -3.22 -23.73 -5.60
C SER A 14 -3.67 -23.75 -4.14
N ASP A 15 -2.94 -23.08 -3.26
CA ASP A 15 -3.33 -22.86 -1.87
C ASP A 15 -2.98 -21.43 -1.48
N VAL A 16 -3.71 -20.91 -0.49
CA VAL A 16 -3.59 -19.51 -0.08
C VAL A 16 -2.20 -19.18 0.45
N THR A 17 -1.56 -20.11 1.16
CA THR A 17 -0.24 -19.92 1.77
C THR A 17 0.83 -19.82 0.68
N SER A 18 0.86 -20.75 -0.27
CA SER A 18 1.82 -20.71 -1.39
C SER A 18 1.60 -19.48 -2.28
N CYS A 19 0.35 -19.05 -2.48
CA CYS A 19 0.01 -17.83 -3.20
C CYS A 19 0.59 -16.58 -2.50
N GLN A 20 0.40 -16.46 -1.19
CA GLN A 20 0.94 -15.36 -0.40
C GLN A 20 2.48 -15.34 -0.42
N ASP A 21 3.11 -16.49 -0.16
CA ASP A 21 4.58 -16.58 -0.10
C ASP A 21 5.22 -16.33 -1.46
N ALA A 22 4.58 -16.77 -2.54
CA ALA A 22 5.04 -16.44 -3.89
C ALA A 22 4.92 -14.95 -4.20
N CYS A 23 3.83 -14.29 -3.78
CA CYS A 23 3.70 -12.84 -3.94
C CYS A 23 4.78 -12.09 -3.14
N LYS A 24 5.02 -12.46 -1.88
CA LYS A 24 6.06 -11.84 -1.02
C LYS A 24 7.47 -11.96 -1.62
N ARG A 25 7.76 -13.03 -2.36
CA ARG A 25 9.03 -13.23 -3.08
C ARG A 25 9.11 -12.50 -4.42
N ASN A 26 7.97 -12.09 -4.98
CA ASN A 26 7.90 -11.34 -6.22
C ASN A 26 7.86 -9.84 -5.92
N ILE A 27 8.97 -9.14 -6.20
CA ILE A 27 9.11 -7.70 -5.91
C ILE A 27 8.04 -6.82 -6.58
N ASN A 28 7.42 -7.29 -7.67
CA ASN A 28 6.38 -6.55 -8.37
C ASN A 28 4.98 -6.84 -7.81
N CYS A 29 4.79 -7.97 -7.12
CA CYS A 29 3.49 -8.34 -6.58
C CYS A 29 3.12 -7.42 -5.41
N ARG A 30 1.93 -6.83 -5.47
CA ARG A 30 1.46 -5.85 -4.47
C ARG A 30 0.34 -6.38 -3.62
N THR A 31 -0.50 -7.24 -4.17
CA THR A 31 -1.63 -7.89 -3.49
C THR A 31 -1.93 -9.21 -4.21
N ILE A 32 -2.73 -10.06 -3.56
CA ILE A 32 -3.26 -11.26 -4.19
C ILE A 32 -4.78 -11.35 -4.01
N ASP A 33 -5.43 -12.00 -4.96
CA ASP A 33 -6.74 -12.61 -4.77
C ASP A 33 -6.58 -14.13 -4.78
N PHE A 34 -7.16 -14.80 -3.79
CA PHE A 34 -7.25 -16.25 -3.77
C PHE A 34 -8.71 -16.69 -3.83
N ASN A 35 -9.05 -17.51 -4.83
CA ASN A 35 -10.38 -18.06 -5.02
C ASN A 35 -10.42 -19.50 -4.49
N PHE A 36 -11.25 -19.74 -3.48
CA PHE A 36 -11.42 -21.06 -2.85
C PHE A 36 -12.32 -22.00 -3.66
N ASP A 37 -13.10 -21.51 -4.63
CA ASP A 37 -13.96 -22.37 -5.46
C ASP A 37 -13.13 -23.26 -6.40
N ASP A 38 -12.06 -22.70 -6.97
CA ASP A 38 -11.23 -23.34 -7.98
C ASP A 38 -9.74 -23.41 -7.59
N ASN A 39 -9.42 -23.00 -6.36
CA ASN A 39 -8.05 -22.93 -5.84
C ASN A 39 -7.12 -22.10 -6.74
N THR A 40 -7.61 -21.00 -7.32
CA THR A 40 -6.78 -20.13 -8.17
C THR A 40 -6.19 -18.94 -7.40
N CYS A 41 -4.91 -18.68 -7.68
CA CYS A 41 -4.16 -17.54 -7.16
C CYS A 41 -4.00 -16.48 -8.24
N TRP A 42 -4.30 -15.22 -7.91
CA TRP A 42 -4.18 -14.09 -8.83
C TRP A 42 -3.30 -13.01 -8.21
N PHE A 43 -2.28 -12.57 -8.95
CA PHE A 43 -1.41 -11.49 -8.52
C PHE A 43 -1.86 -10.16 -9.09
N HIS A 44 -1.76 -9.11 -8.29
CA HIS A 44 -1.92 -7.73 -8.75
C HIS A 44 -0.60 -6.99 -8.65
N TYR A 45 -0.41 -6.11 -9.62
CA TYR A 45 0.78 -5.29 -9.79
C TYR A 45 0.41 -3.82 -9.65
N ASP A 46 1.33 -2.91 -9.97
CA ASP A 46 1.14 -1.46 -9.80
C ASP A 46 -0.05 -0.89 -10.58
N ASP A 47 -0.41 -1.51 -11.70
CA ASP A 47 -1.53 -1.12 -12.56
C ASP A 47 -2.92 -1.51 -12.01
N THR A 48 -2.97 -2.53 -11.16
CA THR A 48 -4.21 -3.21 -10.77
C THR A 48 -4.44 -3.18 -9.27
N VAL A 49 -3.39 -3.01 -8.45
CA VAL A 49 -3.46 -3.01 -6.98
C VAL A 49 -4.48 -2.02 -6.42
N CYS A 50 -4.63 -0.87 -7.07
CA CYS A 50 -5.54 0.16 -6.60
C CYS A 50 -6.93 0.10 -7.25
N ASN A 51 -7.25 -0.92 -8.07
CA ASN A 51 -8.59 -1.07 -8.62
C ASN A 51 -9.64 -1.25 -7.50
N PRO A 52 -10.92 -0.92 -7.76
CA PRO A 52 -11.97 -1.11 -6.77
C PRO A 52 -12.04 -2.55 -6.28
N VAL A 53 -12.19 -2.72 -4.97
CA VAL A 53 -12.43 -4.03 -4.36
C VAL A 53 -13.89 -4.41 -4.62
N ILE A 54 -14.10 -5.56 -5.26
CA ILE A 54 -15.40 -6.08 -5.64
C ILE A 54 -15.75 -7.25 -4.73
N ALA A 55 -16.92 -7.18 -4.09
CA ALA A 55 -17.44 -8.29 -3.29
C ALA A 55 -17.61 -9.54 -4.15
N LYS A 56 -17.04 -10.65 -3.70
CA LYS A 56 -17.16 -11.96 -4.36
C LYS A 56 -17.05 -13.04 -3.30
N ASN A 57 -18.05 -13.92 -3.25
CA ASN A 57 -18.05 -15.06 -2.34
C ASN A 57 -16.87 -15.97 -2.66
N ASN A 58 -16.36 -16.65 -1.63
CA ASN A 58 -15.26 -17.61 -1.74
C ASN A 58 -13.97 -17.03 -2.36
N CYS A 59 -13.84 -15.71 -2.44
CA CYS A 59 -12.57 -15.03 -2.74
C CYS A 59 -12.11 -14.23 -1.54
N VAL A 60 -10.81 -14.27 -1.28
CA VAL A 60 -10.14 -13.45 -0.27
C VAL A 60 -9.08 -12.60 -0.93
N HIS A 61 -9.07 -11.31 -0.59
CA HIS A 61 -8.10 -10.34 -1.05
C HIS A 61 -7.08 -10.10 0.07
N TYR A 62 -5.79 -10.27 -0.22
CA TYR A 62 -4.71 -9.94 0.72
C TYR A 62 -3.90 -8.78 0.19
N LYS A 63 -3.85 -7.71 0.98
CA LYS A 63 -3.23 -6.45 0.60
C LYS A 63 -1.85 -6.30 1.24
N TYR A 64 -0.80 -6.10 0.45
CA TYR A 64 0.55 -5.76 0.96
C TYR A 64 0.90 -4.29 0.72
N VAL A 65 0.26 -3.64 -0.25
CA VAL A 65 0.36 -2.19 -0.48
C VAL A 65 -1.00 -1.53 -0.35
N SER A 66 -1.08 -0.49 0.49
CA SER A 66 -2.29 0.29 0.67
C SER A 66 -2.37 1.50 -0.26
N CYS A 67 -3.44 1.57 -1.06
CA CYS A 67 -3.73 2.74 -1.90
C CYS A 67 -4.76 3.68 -1.26
N ASP A 68 -4.38 4.94 -1.08
CA ASP A 68 -5.24 6.02 -0.63
C ASP A 68 -5.31 7.08 -1.73
N ARG A 69 -6.31 6.93 -2.62
CA ARG A 69 -6.51 7.82 -3.77
C ARG A 69 -6.95 9.22 -3.34
N ASN A 70 -6.55 10.24 -4.10
CA ASN A 70 -6.78 11.66 -3.83
C ASN A 70 -6.29 12.10 -2.44
N LYS A 71 -5.25 11.44 -1.95
CA LYS A 71 -4.63 11.70 -0.66
C LYS A 71 -3.13 11.61 -0.78
N HIS A 72 -2.46 12.26 0.14
CA HIS A 72 -1.01 12.23 0.28
C HIS A 72 -0.66 12.35 1.76
N VAL A 73 0.60 12.18 2.12
CA VAL A 73 1.07 12.41 3.49
C VAL A 73 2.04 13.59 3.50
N ILE A 74 2.03 14.40 4.57
CA ILE A 74 3.00 15.50 4.69
C ILE A 74 4.38 14.97 5.08
N GLY A 75 5.42 15.57 4.46
CA GLY A 75 6.82 15.34 4.82
C GLY A 75 7.54 14.30 3.95
N GLY A 76 6.97 13.95 2.81
CA GLY A 76 7.67 13.16 1.80
C GLY A 76 8.90 13.89 1.25
N THR A 77 9.86 13.14 0.69
CA THR A 77 11.03 13.67 -0.01
C THR A 77 10.90 13.44 -1.51
N LEU A 78 10.90 14.52 -2.30
CA LEU A 78 10.79 14.46 -3.76
C LEU A 78 11.92 13.65 -4.40
N GLN A 79 11.56 12.72 -5.28
CA GLN A 79 12.47 11.96 -6.13
C GLN A 79 12.43 12.52 -7.56
N ARG A 80 13.32 13.50 -7.86
CA ARG A 80 13.24 14.32 -9.08
C ARG A 80 13.30 13.54 -10.40
N ASN A 81 13.88 12.35 -10.42
CA ASN A 81 14.09 11.56 -11.63
C ASN A 81 13.09 10.40 -11.78
N ILE A 82 12.04 10.37 -10.96
CA ILE A 82 11.04 9.31 -10.95
C ILE A 82 9.68 9.91 -11.30
N ILE A 83 9.25 9.69 -12.55
CA ILE A 83 8.14 10.42 -13.17
C ILE A 83 6.91 9.56 -13.47
N ASP A 84 6.99 8.26 -13.21
CA ASP A 84 5.89 7.32 -13.36
C ASP A 84 5.65 6.56 -12.07
N VAL A 85 4.40 6.12 -11.88
CA VAL A 85 3.95 5.48 -10.65
C VAL A 85 4.65 4.15 -10.39
N THR A 86 4.90 3.37 -11.45
CA THR A 86 5.55 2.06 -11.36
C THR A 86 6.98 2.22 -10.85
N SER A 87 7.76 3.13 -11.43
CA SER A 87 9.09 3.46 -10.95
C SER A 87 9.07 4.06 -9.55
N CYS A 88 8.05 4.87 -9.21
CA CYS A 88 7.88 5.46 -7.88
C CYS A 88 7.74 4.39 -6.79
N ILE A 89 6.88 3.41 -7.00
CA ILE A 89 6.67 2.33 -6.03
C ILE A 89 7.89 1.40 -6.01
N ASN A 90 8.44 1.03 -7.17
CA ASN A 90 9.57 0.09 -7.25
C ASN A 90 10.86 0.65 -6.65
N ALA A 91 11.11 1.94 -6.77
CA ALA A 91 12.28 2.58 -6.18
C ALA A 91 12.14 2.82 -4.67
N CYS A 92 10.94 2.66 -4.10
CA CYS A 92 10.69 2.73 -2.67
C CYS A 92 11.20 1.46 -1.98
N VAL A 93 12.50 1.36 -1.73
CA VAL A 93 13.17 0.23 -1.07
C VAL A 93 13.81 0.61 0.27
N GLU A 94 14.30 -0.40 1.01
CA GLU A 94 15.03 -0.26 2.29
C GLU A 94 14.27 0.53 3.37
N THR A 95 14.52 1.83 3.47
CA THR A 95 13.96 2.73 4.49
C THR A 95 12.67 3.42 4.04
N CYS A 96 12.28 3.22 2.78
CA CYS A 96 11.04 3.76 2.24
C CYS A 96 9.85 2.88 2.62
N LEU A 97 8.92 3.45 3.38
CA LEU A 97 7.72 2.76 3.87
C LEU A 97 6.45 3.16 3.11
N GLY A 98 6.54 4.13 2.21
CA GLY A 98 5.44 4.52 1.34
C GLY A 98 5.83 5.63 0.37
N VAL A 99 4.99 5.86 -0.62
CA VAL A 99 5.18 6.92 -1.61
C VAL A 99 3.90 7.71 -1.85
N ASP A 100 4.05 9.00 -2.14
CA ASP A 100 3.00 9.80 -2.76
C ASP A 100 3.35 9.99 -4.24
N PHE A 101 2.48 9.54 -5.14
CA PHE A 101 2.61 9.84 -6.56
C PHE A 101 1.52 10.81 -6.98
N ASN A 102 1.91 11.96 -7.55
CA ASN A 102 0.99 12.94 -8.11
C ASN A 102 0.96 12.82 -9.64
N SER A 103 -0.15 12.34 -10.18
CA SER A 103 -0.30 12.12 -11.61
C SER A 103 -0.48 13.41 -12.42
N ALA A 104 -0.77 14.55 -11.78
CA ALA A 104 -0.93 15.82 -12.47
C ALA A 104 0.40 16.44 -12.92
N ASP A 105 1.46 16.23 -12.14
CA ASP A 105 2.79 16.78 -12.39
C ASP A 105 3.89 15.71 -12.49
N SER A 106 3.50 14.43 -12.49
CA SER A 106 4.41 13.28 -12.54
C SER A 106 5.49 13.35 -11.45
N THR A 107 5.13 13.75 -10.22
CA THR A 107 6.07 13.78 -9.11
C THR A 107 5.90 12.60 -8.15
N CYS A 108 7.04 12.07 -7.71
CA CYS A 108 7.13 10.98 -6.75
C CYS A 108 7.78 11.45 -5.44
N TRP A 109 7.17 11.15 -4.30
CA TRP A 109 7.66 11.55 -2.98
C TRP A 109 7.79 10.34 -2.07
N PHE A 110 8.95 10.17 -1.44
CA PHE A 110 9.22 9.03 -0.57
C PHE A 110 8.97 9.36 0.89
N HIS A 111 8.38 8.41 1.60
CA HIS A 111 8.12 8.48 3.02
C HIS A 111 8.96 7.46 3.78
N LYS A 112 9.49 7.89 4.92
CA LYS A 112 10.25 7.06 5.86
C LYS A 112 9.38 6.74 7.07
N VAL A 113 9.91 5.98 8.03
CA VAL A 113 9.24 5.66 9.31
C VAL A 113 8.60 6.88 10.00
N THR A 114 9.24 8.04 9.94
CA THR A 114 8.74 9.26 10.60
C THR A 114 7.56 9.92 9.89
N THR A 115 7.31 9.59 8.62
CA THR A 115 6.33 10.29 7.77
C THR A 115 5.32 9.38 7.10
N ALA A 116 5.59 8.08 6.88
CA ALA A 116 4.72 7.20 6.11
C ALA A 116 3.34 6.98 6.75
N CYS A 117 3.27 7.02 8.08
CA CYS A 117 2.03 6.79 8.82
C CYS A 117 1.47 8.05 9.49
N ARG A 118 1.82 9.24 9.00
CA ARG A 118 1.16 10.48 9.45
C ARG A 118 -0.24 10.58 8.86
N HIS A 119 -0.98 11.60 9.31
CA HIS A 119 -2.30 11.92 8.79
C HIS A 119 -2.28 12.07 7.26
N LEU A 120 -3.23 11.40 6.60
CA LEU A 120 -3.47 11.55 5.17
C LEU A 120 -4.23 12.85 4.91
N GLU A 121 -3.68 13.69 4.05
CA GLU A 121 -4.31 14.93 3.61
C GLU A 121 -4.91 14.77 2.21
N GLY A 122 -6.09 15.35 2.01
CA GLY A 122 -6.75 15.34 0.72
C GLY A 122 -5.97 16.14 -0.33
N LYS A 123 -5.56 15.48 -1.40
CA LYS A 123 -4.86 16.11 -2.54
C LYS A 123 -5.28 15.43 -3.82
N ARG A 124 -6.03 16.15 -4.66
CA ARG A 124 -6.48 15.65 -5.97
C ARG A 124 -5.28 15.19 -6.80
N ASN A 125 -5.48 14.12 -7.58
CA ASN A 125 -4.47 13.52 -8.46
C ASN A 125 -3.26 12.90 -7.73
N CYS A 126 -3.22 12.98 -6.40
CA CYS A 126 -2.21 12.29 -5.61
C CYS A 126 -2.76 10.96 -5.09
N THR A 127 -1.97 9.91 -5.18
CA THR A 127 -2.27 8.64 -4.53
C THR A 127 -1.13 8.30 -3.59
N HIS A 128 -1.47 8.06 -2.33
CA HIS A 128 -0.55 7.52 -1.35
C HIS A 128 -0.52 5.99 -1.45
N TYR A 129 0.67 5.42 -1.51
CA TYR A 129 0.95 4.00 -1.55
C TYR A 129 1.77 3.64 -0.31
N SER A 130 1.16 3.01 0.69
CA SER A 130 1.89 2.54 1.88
C SER A 130 2.34 1.08 1.71
N ARG A 131 3.60 0.80 2.09
CA ARG A 131 4.17 -0.55 2.17
C ARG A 131 4.06 -1.16 3.58
N VAL A 132 3.55 -0.39 4.53
CA VAL A 132 3.35 -0.80 5.92
C VAL A 132 1.89 -0.66 6.30
N ASP A 133 1.45 -1.51 7.22
CA ASP A 133 0.17 -1.32 7.86
C ASP A 133 0.27 -0.23 8.93
N CYS A 134 -0.11 0.98 8.55
CA CYS A 134 -0.12 2.11 9.47
C CYS A 134 -1.18 1.98 10.59
N GLN A 135 -2.04 0.95 10.60
CA GLN A 135 -2.95 0.71 11.73
C GLN A 135 -2.25 -0.03 12.89
N SER A 136 -1.23 -0.84 12.61
CA SER A 136 -0.49 -1.58 13.62
C SER A 136 0.74 -0.82 14.15
N GLU A 137 1.38 0.02 13.32
CA GLU A 137 2.59 0.78 13.68
C GLU A 137 2.30 2.18 14.28
N CYS A 138 1.07 2.69 14.20
CA CYS A 138 0.66 4.00 14.78
C CYS A 138 0.35 3.99 16.28
N SER A 139 0.70 2.92 17.00
CA SER A 139 0.57 2.89 18.47
C SER A 139 1.75 3.58 19.19
N TYR A 140 2.57 4.39 18.48
CA TYR A 140 3.42 5.39 19.13
C TYR A 140 2.55 6.46 19.78
N ASP A 141 2.27 6.16 21.03
CA ASP A 141 1.53 6.86 22.04
C ASP A 141 1.69 8.40 22.03
N VAL A 142 0.72 9.09 21.43
CA VAL A 142 0.53 10.54 21.59
C VAL A 142 -0.04 10.87 22.99
N SER A 143 -0.25 9.90 23.88
CA SER A 143 -0.77 10.12 25.24
C SER A 143 0.25 10.67 26.24
N LYS A 144 1.50 10.96 25.85
CA LYS A 144 2.32 11.96 26.58
C LYS A 144 1.80 13.39 26.34
N LYS A 145 0.49 13.60 26.57
CA LYS A 145 -0.06 14.91 26.93
C LYS A 145 0.62 15.33 28.23
N GLN A 146 1.15 16.54 28.20
CA GLN A 146 1.72 17.27 29.33
C GLN A 146 0.87 17.11 30.60
N ASN A 147 1.42 16.41 31.61
CA ASN A 147 1.03 16.63 32.99
C ASN A 147 1.52 18.03 33.41
N ARG A 148 0.68 19.05 33.22
CA ARG A 148 0.83 20.31 33.95
C ARG A 148 0.44 20.05 35.40
N VAL A 149 1.44 19.89 36.25
CA VAL A 149 1.30 20.02 37.70
C VAL A 149 0.73 21.42 37.97
N LYS A 150 -0.47 21.49 38.58
CA LYS A 150 -0.95 22.73 39.21
C LYS A 150 -0.24 22.84 40.56
N PRO A 151 0.51 23.92 40.85
CA PRO A 151 0.99 24.16 42.19
C PRO A 151 -0.21 24.54 43.10
N LEU A 152 -0.19 24.01 44.32
CA LEU A 152 -0.98 24.46 45.46
C LEU A 152 -0.34 25.72 46.07
#